data_AF-A0A1A9F1Y8-F1
#
_entry.id   AF-A0A1A9F1Y8-F1
#
_cell.length_a   1.000
_cell.length_b   1.000
_cell.length_c   1.000
_cell.angle_alpha   90.00
_cell.angle_beta   90.00
_cell.angle_gamma   90.00
#
_symmetry.space_group_name_H-M   'P 1'
#
loop_
_entity.id
_entity.type
_entity.pdbx_description
1 polymer ?
#
loop_
_entity_poly.entity_id
_entity_poly.type
_entity_poly.pdbx_seq_one_letter_code
_entity_poly.pdbx_strand_id
1 'polypeptide(L)'
;MPMIKRPTKSDLRHEMEKQMADYLQKGGHITSVEQGASGLNNGTYNKHQFSISQPKQTRTAVPEVLVAIDSRRRQSPAPAQKPRPRAPRRQVIYDDFGEPLRVVWVDN
;
A
#
# COMPACT_ATOMS: atom_id res chain seq x y z
N MET A 1 -18.17 -31.74 -6.58
CA MET A 1 -16.79 -31.48 -6.10
C MET A 1 -16.89 -30.78 -4.75
N PRO A 2 -16.18 -31.23 -3.70
CA PRO A 2 -16.23 -30.56 -2.40
C PRO A 2 -15.58 -29.17 -2.53
N MET A 3 -16.28 -28.15 -2.02
CA MET A 3 -15.84 -26.77 -2.08
C MET A 3 -14.78 -26.55 -1.00
N ILE A 4 -13.58 -26.14 -1.39
CA ILE A 4 -12.53 -25.75 -0.44
C ILE A 4 -13.00 -24.44 0.22
N LYS A 5 -13.52 -24.54 1.44
CA LYS A 5 -13.96 -23.39 2.22
C LYS A 5 -12.72 -22.64 2.69
N ARG A 6 -12.64 -21.35 2.33
CA ARG A 6 -11.62 -20.46 2.88
C ARG A 6 -11.93 -20.20 4.35
N PRO A 7 -10.92 -20.21 5.23
CA PRO A 7 -11.14 -19.94 6.65
C PRO A 7 -11.71 -18.54 6.84
N THR A 8 -12.62 -18.40 7.79
CA THR A 8 -13.16 -17.11 8.19
C THR A 8 -12.21 -16.39 9.14
N LYS A 9 -12.46 -15.10 9.39
CA LYS A 9 -11.64 -14.31 10.33
C LYS A 9 -11.73 -14.84 11.77
N SER A 10 -12.83 -15.47 12.17
CA SER A 10 -12.93 -16.11 13.49
C SER A 10 -12.07 -17.36 13.56
N ASP A 11 -12.09 -18.19 12.51
CA ASP A 11 -11.30 -19.43 12.46
C ASP A 11 -9.80 -19.12 12.60
N LEU A 12 -9.34 -18.10 11.88
CA LEU A 12 -7.94 -17.64 11.96
C LEU A 12 -7.56 -17.13 13.35
N ARG A 13 -8.48 -16.48 14.08
CA ARG A 13 -8.19 -16.01 15.45
C ARG A 13 -8.03 -17.17 16.42
N HIS A 14 -8.94 -18.15 16.36
CA HIS A 14 -8.84 -19.34 17.21
C HIS A 14 -7.58 -20.15 16.93
N GLU A 15 -7.17 -20.23 15.66
CA GLU A 15 -5.91 -20.86 15.29
C GLU A 15 -4.70 -20.15 15.91
N MET A 16 -4.64 -18.82 15.83
CA MET A 16 -3.56 -18.04 16.45
C MET A 16 -3.54 -18.18 17.98
N GLU A 17 -4.70 -18.12 18.64
CA GLU A 17 -4.81 -18.31 20.10
C GLU A 17 -4.29 -19.69 20.52
N LYS A 18 -4.65 -20.74 19.76
CA LYS A 18 -4.17 -22.09 20.00
C LYS A 18 -2.65 -22.18 19.85
N GLN A 19 -2.08 -21.61 18.78
CA GLN A 19 -0.64 -21.61 18.56
C GLN A 19 0.13 -20.90 19.67
N MET A 20 -0.41 -19.77 20.17
CA MET A 20 0.18 -19.04 21.30
C MET A 20 0.11 -19.86 22.59
N ALA A 21 -1.02 -20.48 22.89
CA ALA A 21 -1.18 -21.33 24.07
C ALA A 21 -0.25 -22.55 24.03
N ASP A 22 -0.15 -23.22 22.88
CA ASP A 22 0.75 -24.34 22.64
C ASP A 22 2.22 -23.93 22.87
N TYR A 23 2.61 -22.74 22.40
CA TYR A 23 3.96 -22.18 22.60
C TYR A 23 4.27 -21.93 24.08
N LEU A 24 3.34 -21.29 24.80
CA LEU A 24 3.49 -20.98 26.22
C LEU A 24 3.51 -22.23 27.10
N GLN A 25 2.68 -23.24 26.78
CA GLN A 25 2.57 -24.46 27.58
C GLN A 25 3.77 -25.39 27.40
N LYS A 26 4.24 -25.56 26.15
CA LYS A 26 5.31 -26.52 25.83
C LYS A 26 6.72 -25.91 25.90
N GLY A 27 6.83 -24.59 26.04
CA GLY A 27 8.11 -23.88 26.01
C GLY A 27 8.74 -23.95 24.61
N GLY A 28 7.99 -23.59 23.57
CA GLY A 28 8.40 -23.77 22.18
C GLY A 28 9.61 -22.93 21.75
N HIS A 29 10.27 -23.35 20.67
CA HIS A 29 11.26 -22.55 19.95
C HIS A 29 10.61 -21.84 18.77
N ILE A 30 10.90 -20.55 18.61
CA ILE A 30 10.51 -19.78 17.42
C ILE A 30 11.53 -20.10 16.34
N THR A 31 11.07 -20.70 15.24
CA THR A 31 11.91 -20.89 14.05
C THR A 31 12.22 -19.53 13.45
N SER A 32 13.45 -19.04 13.65
CA SER A 32 13.93 -17.85 12.96
C SER A 32 14.34 -18.23 11.54
N VAL A 33 13.78 -17.54 10.56
CA VAL A 33 14.16 -17.66 9.15
C VAL A 33 14.79 -16.37 8.70
N GLU A 34 15.84 -16.46 7.89
CA GLU A 34 16.47 -15.26 7.33
C GLU A 34 15.48 -14.47 6.48
N GLN A 35 15.67 -13.15 6.45
CA GLN A 35 14.84 -12.27 5.64
C GLN A 35 14.91 -12.68 4.16
N GLY A 36 13.75 -13.01 3.57
CA GLY A 36 13.66 -13.47 2.19
C GLY A 36 13.71 -14.99 2.02
N ALA A 37 14.10 -15.76 3.03
CA ALA A 37 14.14 -17.23 2.96
C ALA A 37 12.75 -17.86 2.76
N SER A 38 11.71 -17.27 3.37
CA SER A 38 10.32 -17.73 3.23
C SER A 38 9.73 -17.58 1.82
N GLY A 39 10.34 -16.74 0.97
CA GLY A 39 9.94 -16.57 -0.43
C GLY A 39 10.61 -17.57 -1.39
N LEU A 40 11.57 -18.37 -0.89
CA LEU A 40 12.31 -19.36 -1.66
C LEU A 40 11.66 -20.74 -1.47
N ASN A 41 11.41 -21.45 -2.57
CA ASN A 41 11.10 -22.87 -2.55
C ASN A 41 12.42 -23.63 -2.79
N ASN A 42 12.88 -24.38 -1.78
CA ASN A 42 14.13 -25.15 -1.83
C ASN A 42 15.36 -24.33 -2.28
N GLY A 43 15.51 -23.11 -1.73
CA GLY A 43 16.65 -22.23 -2.01
C GLY A 43 16.57 -21.45 -3.32
N THR A 44 15.46 -21.53 -4.06
CA THR A 44 15.24 -20.75 -5.29
C THR A 44 13.87 -20.11 -5.31
N TYR A 45 13.70 -18.98 -6.01
CA TYR A 45 12.38 -18.37 -6.16
C TYR A 45 11.40 -19.30 -6.86
N ASN A 46 10.12 -19.21 -6.49
CA ASN A 46 9.07 -19.93 -7.22
C ASN A 46 9.06 -19.48 -8.69
N LYS A 47 9.51 -20.35 -9.60
CA LYS A 47 9.53 -20.09 -11.04
C LYS A 47 8.18 -20.36 -11.70
N HIS A 48 7.13 -20.69 -10.93
CA HIS A 48 5.76 -20.72 -11.45
C HIS A 48 5.30 -19.28 -11.71
N GLN A 49 5.86 -18.71 -12.76
CA GLN A 49 5.36 -17.49 -13.37
C GLN A 49 3.94 -17.81 -13.84
N PHE A 50 2.98 -17.01 -13.41
CA PHE A 50 1.64 -17.04 -13.97
C PHE A 50 1.72 -16.61 -15.42
N SER A 51 1.95 -17.56 -16.32
CA SER A 51 1.82 -17.35 -17.75
C SER A 51 0.33 -17.14 -18.01
N ILE A 52 -0.08 -15.89 -18.20
CA ILE A 52 -1.38 -15.52 -18.75
C ILE A 52 -1.42 -16.09 -20.17
N SER A 53 -1.84 -17.35 -20.29
CA SER A 53 -2.04 -18.04 -21.56
C SER A 53 -3.43 -17.75 -22.13
N GLN A 54 -4.08 -16.66 -21.70
CA GLN A 54 -5.38 -16.31 -22.23
C GLN A 54 -5.19 -15.74 -23.64
N PRO A 55 -5.92 -16.28 -24.65
CA PRO A 55 -5.88 -15.72 -25.99
C PRO A 55 -6.32 -14.26 -25.95
N LYS A 56 -5.73 -13.43 -26.82
CA LYS A 56 -6.05 -12.01 -26.94
C LYS A 56 -7.57 -11.84 -27.10
N GLN A 57 -8.22 -11.28 -26.09
CA GLN A 57 -9.66 -11.01 -26.13
C GLN A 57 -9.96 -10.00 -27.24
N THR A 58 -11.00 -10.29 -28.03
CA THR A 58 -11.54 -9.34 -29.00
C THR A 58 -12.23 -8.21 -28.26
N ARG A 59 -11.79 -6.97 -28.51
CA ARG A 59 -12.40 -5.76 -27.93
C ARG A 59 -13.32 -5.13 -28.97
N THR A 60 -14.57 -4.87 -28.59
CA THR A 60 -15.48 -4.05 -29.38
C THR A 60 -15.10 -2.59 -29.20
N ALA A 61 -14.79 -1.88 -30.29
CA ALA A 61 -14.58 -0.44 -30.24
C ALA A 61 -15.94 0.25 -30.01
N VAL A 62 -16.02 1.12 -28.99
CA VAL A 62 -17.23 1.87 -28.66
C VAL A 62 -16.92 3.37 -28.70
N PRO A 63 -16.77 3.94 -29.91
CA PRO A 63 -16.34 5.33 -30.07
C PRO A 63 -17.34 6.33 -29.51
N GLU A 64 -18.65 6.06 -29.56
CA GLU A 64 -19.66 6.99 -29.02
C GLU A 64 -19.54 7.18 -27.50
N VAL A 65 -19.18 6.12 -26.76
CA VAL A 65 -19.00 6.18 -25.31
C VAL A 65 -17.74 6.97 -24.97
N LEU A 66 -16.66 6.82 -25.75
CA LEU A 66 -15.45 7.62 -25.57
C LEU A 66 -15.72 9.10 -25.78
N VAL A 67 -16.45 9.45 -26.86
CA VAL A 67 -16.84 10.84 -27.15
C VAL A 67 -17.72 11.41 -26.03
N ALA A 68 -18.65 10.62 -25.48
CA ALA A 68 -19.49 11.05 -24.37
C ALA A 68 -18.69 11.30 -23.07
N ILE A 69 -17.71 10.44 -22.76
CA ILE A 69 -16.81 10.59 -21.61
C ILE A 69 -15.95 11.86 -21.74
N ASP A 70 -15.37 12.08 -22.93
CA ASP A 70 -14.53 13.24 -23.18
C ASP A 70 -15.32 14.55 -23.11
N SER A 71 -16.53 14.56 -23.66
CA SER A 71 -17.43 15.72 -23.59
C SER A 71 -17.77 16.08 -22.14
N ARG A 72 -18.09 15.07 -21.30
CA ARG A 72 -18.36 15.26 -19.86
C ARG A 72 -17.14 15.80 -19.12
N ARG A 73 -15.93 15.29 -19.44
CA ARG A 73 -14.68 15.74 -18.81
C ARG A 73 -14.39 17.20 -19.15
N ARG A 74 -14.62 17.63 -20.41
CA ARG A 74 -14.41 19.01 -20.85
C ARG A 74 -15.42 20.00 -20.25
N GLN A 75 -16.64 19.55 -19.99
CA GLN A 75 -17.69 20.37 -19.38
C GLN A 75 -17.53 20.56 -17.87
N SER A 76 -16.72 19.73 -17.21
CA SER A 76 -16.43 19.90 -15.78
C SER A 76 -15.31 20.92 -15.62
N PRO A 77 -15.58 22.15 -15.14
CA PRO A 77 -14.51 23.09 -14.85
C PRO A 77 -13.57 22.46 -13.83
N ALA A 78 -12.26 22.56 -14.07
CA ALA A 78 -11.28 22.19 -13.07
C ALA A 78 -11.64 22.91 -11.76
N PRO A 79 -11.63 22.23 -10.61
CA PRO A 79 -11.91 22.91 -9.35
C PRO A 79 -10.95 24.09 -9.24
N ALA A 80 -11.53 25.30 -9.14
CA ALA A 80 -10.74 26.51 -8.98
C ALA A 80 -9.77 26.27 -7.82
N GLN A 81 -8.47 26.50 -8.06
CA GLN A 81 -7.48 26.43 -7.00
C GLN A 81 -7.86 27.46 -5.95
N LYS A 82 -8.45 27.00 -4.84
CA LYS A 82 -8.74 27.87 -3.71
C LYS A 82 -7.41 28.45 -3.25
N PRO A 83 -7.30 29.77 -3.05
CA PRO A 83 -6.08 30.33 -2.47
C PRO A 83 -5.83 29.62 -1.15
N ARG A 84 -4.66 28.97 -1.03
CA ARG A 84 -4.27 28.35 0.23
C ARG A 84 -4.07 29.48 1.26
N PRO A 85 -4.63 29.37 2.47
CA PRO A 85 -4.33 30.34 3.51
C PRO A 85 -2.82 30.36 3.74
N ARG A 86 -2.25 31.56 3.91
CA ARG A 86 -0.84 31.72 4.25
C ARG A 86 -0.61 31.08 5.62
N ALA A 87 0.07 29.96 5.64
CA ALA A 87 0.47 29.30 6.88
C ALA A 87 1.74 29.97 7.45
N PRO A 88 1.91 29.99 8.78
CA PRO A 88 3.15 30.45 9.39
C PRO A 88 4.35 29.67 8.83
N ARG A 89 5.45 30.37 8.55
CA ARG A 89 6.69 29.77 8.04
C ARG A 89 7.74 29.70 9.13
N ARG A 90 8.53 28.62 9.13
CA ARG A 90 9.72 28.48 9.99
C ARG A 90 10.83 29.34 9.43
N GLN A 91 11.29 30.32 10.20
CA GLN A 91 12.46 31.13 9.89
C GLN A 91 13.56 30.82 10.90
N VAL A 92 14.74 30.48 10.39
CA VAL A 92 15.93 30.28 11.22
C VAL A 92 16.60 31.64 11.44
N ILE A 93 16.88 31.96 12.69
CA ILE A 93 17.68 33.13 13.07
C ILE A 93 19.12 32.67 13.20
N TYR A 94 20.02 33.37 12.52
CA TYR A 94 21.45 33.10 12.53
C TYR A 94 22.19 34.16 13.33
N ASP A 95 23.27 33.77 14.00
CA ASP A 95 24.20 34.69 14.67
C ASP A 95 25.10 35.41 13.64
N ASP A 96 25.91 36.38 14.09
CA ASP A 96 26.86 37.15 13.26
C ASP A 96 27.91 36.25 12.57
N PHE A 97 28.08 35.02 13.05
CA PHE A 97 28.94 33.98 12.46
C PHE A 97 28.19 32.97 11.57
N GLY A 98 26.88 33.13 11.35
CA GLY A 98 26.08 32.26 10.50
C GLY A 98 25.64 30.94 11.15
N GLU A 99 25.87 30.75 12.45
CA GLU A 99 25.39 29.59 13.18
C GLU A 99 23.88 29.73 13.51
N PRO A 100 23.07 28.67 13.37
CA PRO A 100 21.64 28.75 13.62
C PRO A 100 21.35 28.83 15.13
N LEU A 101 20.86 29.96 15.60
CA LEU A 101 20.53 30.17 17.01
C LEU A 101 19.18 29.54 17.38
N ARG A 102 18.13 29.82 16.60
CA ARG A 102 16.78 29.30 16.86
C ARG A 102 15.87 29.36 15.64
N VAL A 103 14.80 28.58 15.69
CA VAL A 103 13.73 28.61 14.69
C VAL A 103 12.50 29.29 15.27
N VAL A 104 12.03 30.34 14.61
CA VAL A 104 10.79 31.05 14.95
C VAL A 104 9.73 30.81 13.89
N TRP A 105 8.46 30.77 14.29
CA TRP A 105 7.34 30.78 13.37
C TRP A 105 6.95 32.22 13.10
N VAL A 106 6.92 32.62 11.83
CA VAL A 106 6.55 33.97 11.40
C VAL A 106 5.26 33.89 10.59
N ASP A 107 4.25 34.61 11.04
CA ASP A 107 3.02 34.85 10.29
C ASP A 107 3.34 35.82 9.13
N ASN A 108 2.81 35.52 7.94
CA ASN A 108 3.03 36.30 6.71
C ASN A 108 1.95 37.33 6.45
#